data_AF-A0A514BYH7-F1
#
_entry.id   AF-A0A514BYH7-F1
#
_cell.length_a   1.000
_cell.length_b   1.000
_cell.length_c   1.000
_cell.angle_alpha   90.00
_cell.angle_beta   90.00
_cell.angle_gamma   90.00
#
_symmetry.space_group_name_H-M   'P 1'
#
loop_
_entity.id
_entity.type
_entity.pdbx_description
1 polymer ?
#
loop_
_entity_poly.entity_id
_entity_poly.type
_entity_poly.pdbx_seq_one_letter_code
_entity_poly.pdbx_strand_id
1 'polypeptide(L)'
;MSCVPGGLPITEVLAVGADLEWLGQAIEVRMTDYIQPGTNIAPPPAPPLPSGPDAWADLVRDIADEDRLILALTIAPYLAPEKLDVFLTKHAVFDRRFTEFGGVIGRAHGGLLPTAETARFLLAGGHIGKRVAFQQRLSPSGALLRRGLIRLDHQSPDEPPLSARLVATETTLNAALSLPPTT
;
A
#
# COMPACT_ATOMS: atom_id res chain seq x y z
N MET A 1 -24.99 -7.78 -26.26
CA MET A 1 -23.55 -7.89 -26.58
C MET A 1 -23.10 -6.51 -27.03
N SER A 2 -22.39 -5.76 -26.18
CA SER A 2 -21.78 -4.49 -26.55
C SER A 2 -20.33 -4.55 -26.10
N CYS A 3 -19.42 -4.55 -27.07
CA CYS A 3 -17.97 -4.54 -26.85
C CYS A 3 -17.49 -3.12 -26.61
N VAL A 4 -16.73 -2.91 -25.54
CA VAL A 4 -15.79 -1.79 -25.43
C VAL A 4 -14.47 -2.27 -26.05
N PRO A 5 -13.84 -1.52 -26.98
CA PRO A 5 -12.57 -1.93 -27.55
C PRO A 5 -11.43 -1.57 -26.58
N GLY A 6 -10.71 -2.57 -26.08
CA GLY A 6 -9.45 -2.40 -25.35
C GLY A 6 -9.47 -2.64 -23.83
N GLY A 7 -10.57 -3.12 -23.25
CA GLY A 7 -10.61 -3.58 -21.86
C GLY A 7 -10.62 -5.10 -21.80
N LEU A 8 -9.69 -5.70 -21.05
CA LEU A 8 -9.78 -7.10 -20.64
C LEU A 8 -11.18 -7.35 -20.04
N PRO A 9 -11.84 -8.48 -20.34
CA PRO A 9 -13.15 -8.79 -19.80
C PRO A 9 -13.11 -8.77 -18.27
N ILE A 10 -14.15 -8.17 -17.65
CA ILE A 10 -14.27 -7.92 -16.20
C ILE A 10 -14.26 -9.22 -15.36
N THR A 11 -14.23 -10.39 -16.01
CA THR A 11 -14.17 -11.72 -15.38
C THR A 11 -12.73 -12.21 -15.07
N GLU A 12 -11.68 -11.50 -15.52
CA GLU A 12 -10.27 -11.95 -15.44
C GLU A 12 -9.34 -11.07 -14.57
N VAL A 13 -9.87 -10.08 -13.84
CA VAL A 13 -9.02 -9.21 -13.00
C VAL A 13 -8.83 -9.86 -11.63
N LEU A 14 -7.59 -10.27 -11.35
CA LEU A 14 -7.20 -10.78 -10.02
C LEU A 14 -7.46 -9.72 -8.94
N ALA A 15 -7.95 -10.14 -7.78
CA ALA A 15 -8.27 -9.21 -6.68
C ALA A 15 -7.02 -8.40 -6.25
N VAL A 16 -5.84 -9.04 -6.28
CA VAL A 16 -4.56 -8.39 -5.98
C VAL A 16 -4.22 -7.28 -6.99
N GLY A 17 -4.55 -7.49 -8.27
CA GLY A 17 -4.33 -6.48 -9.32
C GLY A 17 -5.24 -5.27 -9.13
N ALA A 18 -6.50 -5.50 -8.78
CA ALA A 18 -7.44 -4.43 -8.45
C ALA A 18 -6.96 -3.61 -7.24
N ASP A 19 -6.43 -4.27 -6.21
CA ASP A 19 -5.89 -3.59 -5.02
C ASP A 19 -4.60 -2.79 -5.30
N LEU A 20 -3.75 -3.27 -6.19
CA LEU A 20 -2.55 -2.52 -6.64
C LEU A 20 -2.93 -1.29 -7.47
N GLU A 21 -3.98 -1.39 -8.30
CA GLU A 21 -4.49 -0.23 -9.04
C GLU A 21 -5.14 0.78 -8.10
N TRP A 22 -5.94 0.30 -7.15
CA TRP A 22 -6.51 1.12 -6.08
C TRP A 22 -5.43 1.82 -5.24
N LEU A 23 -4.34 1.12 -4.91
CA LEU A 23 -3.17 1.72 -4.26
C LEU A 23 -2.59 2.88 -5.08
N GLY A 24 -2.42 2.69 -6.39
CA GLY A 24 -1.92 3.74 -7.28
C GLY A 24 -2.78 5.00 -7.24
N GLN A 25 -4.09 4.85 -7.32
CA GLN A 25 -5.04 5.96 -7.25
C GLN A 25 -5.02 6.65 -5.87
N ALA A 26 -4.93 5.87 -4.79
CA ALA A 26 -4.81 6.43 -3.43
C ALA A 26 -3.51 7.23 -3.24
N ILE A 27 -2.41 6.76 -3.82
CA ILE A 27 -1.13 7.48 -3.85
C ILE A 27 -1.27 8.78 -4.63
N GLU A 28 -1.87 8.75 -5.82
CA GLU A 28 -2.06 9.94 -6.66
C GLU A 28 -2.88 11.02 -5.93
N VAL A 29 -4.00 10.65 -5.31
CA VAL A 29 -4.82 11.56 -4.50
C VAL A 29 -4.00 12.15 -3.36
N ARG A 30 -3.24 11.31 -2.64
CA ARG A 30 -2.44 11.78 -1.50
C ARG A 30 -1.31 12.71 -1.94
N MET A 31 -0.64 12.41 -3.04
CA MET A 31 0.42 13.26 -3.58
C MET A 31 -0.14 14.59 -4.09
N THR A 32 -1.31 14.57 -4.70
CA THR A 32 -2.02 15.78 -5.13
C THR A 32 -2.35 16.69 -3.95
N ASP A 33 -2.91 16.13 -2.87
CA ASP A 33 -3.18 16.87 -1.62
C ASP A 33 -1.89 17.39 -0.94
N TYR A 34 -0.78 16.65 -1.04
CA TYR A 34 0.51 17.11 -0.53
C TYR A 34 1.06 18.31 -1.32
N ILE A 35 0.99 18.26 -2.65
CA ILE A 35 1.51 19.32 -3.55
C ILE A 35 0.59 20.55 -3.50
N GLN A 36 -0.72 20.33 -3.44
CA GLN A 36 -1.74 21.37 -3.39
C GLN A 36 -2.67 21.12 -2.18
N PRO A 37 -2.28 21.58 -0.97
CA PRO A 37 -3.09 21.38 0.22
C PRO A 37 -4.50 21.95 0.08
N GLY A 38 -5.50 21.20 0.54
CA GLY A 38 -6.89 21.64 0.52
C GLY A 38 -7.68 21.26 -0.74
N THR A 39 -7.15 20.36 -1.57
CA THR A 39 -7.89 19.79 -2.71
C THR A 39 -9.16 19.07 -2.28
N ASN A 40 -9.21 18.56 -1.04
CA ASN A 40 -10.34 17.81 -0.47
C ASN A 40 -10.80 16.63 -1.33
N ILE A 41 -9.92 16.08 -2.17
CA ILE A 41 -10.20 14.92 -2.99
C ILE A 41 -10.22 13.69 -2.08
N ALA A 42 -11.34 12.98 -2.07
CA ALA A 42 -11.45 11.72 -1.34
C ALA A 42 -10.70 10.62 -2.10
N PRO A 43 -10.00 9.70 -1.39
CA PRO A 43 -9.47 8.51 -2.04
C PRO A 43 -10.63 7.65 -2.59
N PRO A 44 -10.40 6.92 -3.68
CA PRO A 44 -11.41 6.00 -4.22
C PRO A 44 -11.79 4.93 -3.17
N PRO A 45 -13.04 4.42 -3.20
CA PRO A 45 -13.44 3.31 -2.34
C PRO A 45 -12.66 2.04 -2.68
N ALA A 46 -12.53 1.13 -1.71
CA ALA A 46 -11.88 -0.16 -1.95
C ALA A 46 -12.58 -0.94 -3.07
N PRO A 47 -11.84 -1.60 -3.97
CA PRO A 47 -12.45 -2.31 -5.09
C PRO A 47 -13.21 -3.53 -4.59
N PRO A 48 -14.32 -3.90 -5.25
CA PRO A 48 -15.09 -5.08 -4.88
C PRO A 48 -14.25 -6.34 -5.02
N LEU A 49 -14.50 -7.31 -4.13
CA LEU A 49 -13.84 -8.61 -4.18
C LEU A 49 -14.60 -9.56 -5.11
N PRO A 50 -13.91 -10.43 -5.86
CA PRO A 50 -14.56 -11.46 -6.64
C PRO A 50 -15.33 -12.44 -5.73
N SER A 51 -16.41 -13.00 -6.28
CA SER A 51 -17.20 -14.04 -5.62
C SER A 51 -16.62 -15.45 -5.79
N GLY A 52 -15.68 -15.62 -6.73
CA GLY A 52 -15.00 -16.89 -7.01
C GLY A 52 -13.77 -17.13 -6.12
N PRO A 53 -13.12 -18.30 -6.25
CA PRO A 53 -11.91 -18.62 -5.50
C PRO A 53 -10.77 -17.68 -5.89
N ASP A 54 -10.27 -16.91 -4.94
CA ASP A 54 -9.11 -16.02 -5.08
C ASP A 54 -8.44 -15.87 -3.71
N ALA A 55 -7.19 -16.32 -3.59
CA ALA A 55 -6.49 -16.38 -2.31
C ALA A 55 -6.26 -14.99 -1.70
N TRP A 56 -6.05 -13.97 -2.53
CA TRP A 56 -5.91 -12.60 -2.06
C TRP A 56 -7.26 -12.07 -1.56
N ALA A 57 -8.34 -12.31 -2.32
CA ALA A 57 -9.68 -11.91 -1.93
C ALA A 57 -10.09 -12.52 -0.58
N ASP A 58 -9.77 -13.80 -0.37
CA ASP A 58 -10.07 -14.50 0.88
C ASP A 58 -9.23 -13.97 2.05
N LEU A 59 -7.97 -13.60 1.81
CA LEU A 59 -7.11 -12.98 2.83
C LEU A 59 -7.70 -11.65 3.34
N VAL A 60 -8.21 -10.82 2.42
CA VAL A 60 -8.61 -9.43 2.70
C VAL A 60 -10.10 -9.21 2.97
N ARG A 61 -10.94 -10.25 2.83
CA ARG A 61 -12.41 -10.16 2.94
C ARG A 61 -12.92 -9.50 4.22
N ASP A 62 -12.28 -9.81 5.34
CA ASP A 62 -12.64 -9.30 6.68
C ASP A 62 -11.59 -8.33 7.24
N ILE A 63 -10.99 -7.52 6.36
CA ILE A 63 -10.02 -6.49 6.70
C ILE A 63 -10.63 -5.13 6.43
N ALA A 64 -10.40 -4.16 7.33
CA ALA A 64 -10.82 -2.78 7.11
C ALA A 64 -10.11 -2.21 5.87
N ASP A 65 -10.79 -1.37 5.09
CA ASP A 65 -10.24 -0.82 3.84
C ASP A 65 -8.84 -0.23 4.04
N GLU A 66 -8.60 0.53 5.10
CA GLU A 66 -7.27 1.12 5.28
C GLU A 66 -6.18 0.08 5.59
N ASP A 67 -6.52 -1.02 6.27
CA ASP A 67 -5.60 -2.14 6.49
C ASP A 67 -5.37 -2.92 5.19
N ARG A 68 -6.38 -3.06 4.33
CA ARG A 68 -6.27 -3.65 2.99
C ARG A 68 -5.36 -2.80 2.10
N LEU A 69 -5.45 -1.47 2.18
CA LEU A 69 -4.57 -0.54 1.48
C LEU A 69 -3.12 -0.66 1.95
N ILE A 70 -2.90 -0.82 3.27
CA ILE A 70 -1.57 -1.09 3.84
C ILE A 70 -1.02 -2.42 3.29
N LEU A 71 -1.84 -3.47 3.18
CA LEU A 71 -1.42 -4.73 2.60
C LEU A 71 -1.03 -4.57 1.13
N ALA A 72 -1.85 -3.89 0.32
CA ALA A 72 -1.52 -3.55 -1.06
C ALA A 72 -0.17 -2.80 -1.16
N LEU A 73 0.07 -1.84 -0.27
CA LEU A 73 1.35 -1.14 -0.17
C LEU A 73 2.52 -2.09 0.10
N THR A 74 2.36 -3.08 0.99
CA THR A 74 3.44 -4.04 1.31
C THR A 74 3.82 -4.97 0.17
N ILE A 75 2.88 -5.27 -0.74
CA ILE A 75 3.10 -6.17 -1.88
C ILE A 75 3.53 -5.43 -3.14
N ALA A 76 3.30 -4.11 -3.22
CA ALA A 76 3.68 -3.29 -4.37
C ALA A 76 5.15 -3.46 -4.80
N PRO A 77 6.16 -3.53 -3.89
CA PRO A 77 7.54 -3.76 -4.31
C PRO A 77 7.79 -5.07 -5.07
N TYR A 78 6.91 -6.06 -4.93
CA TYR A 78 7.03 -7.37 -5.55
C TYR A 78 6.30 -7.45 -6.90
N LEU A 79 5.18 -6.75 -7.04
CA LEU A 79 4.25 -6.92 -8.17
C LEU A 79 4.07 -5.66 -9.03
N ALA A 80 4.23 -4.47 -8.46
CA ALA A 80 4.05 -3.19 -9.15
C ALA A 80 4.98 -2.11 -8.53
N PRO A 81 6.30 -2.32 -8.53
CA PRO A 81 7.24 -1.40 -7.88
C PRO A 81 7.16 0.02 -8.45
N GLU A 82 6.81 0.17 -9.73
CA GLU A 82 6.66 1.45 -10.41
C GLU A 82 5.56 2.34 -9.82
N LYS A 83 4.54 1.76 -9.15
CA LYS A 83 3.51 2.51 -8.44
C LYS A 83 4.10 3.35 -7.29
N LEU A 84 5.29 3.00 -6.80
CA LEU A 84 5.96 3.67 -5.69
C LEU A 84 7.00 4.71 -6.16
N ASP A 85 7.29 4.78 -7.47
CA ASP A 85 8.35 5.64 -8.00
C ASP A 85 8.10 7.13 -7.74
N VAL A 86 6.84 7.54 -7.59
CA VAL A 86 6.49 8.92 -7.24
C VAL A 86 7.15 9.36 -5.92
N PHE A 87 7.33 8.45 -4.96
CA PHE A 87 8.02 8.70 -3.69
C PHE A 87 9.54 8.81 -3.82
N LEU A 88 10.10 8.40 -4.97
CA LEU A 88 11.51 8.55 -5.29
C LEU A 88 11.85 9.94 -5.85
N THR A 89 10.83 10.72 -6.23
CA THR A 89 11.01 12.07 -6.79
C THR A 89 11.70 12.96 -5.75
N LYS A 90 12.91 13.41 -6.09
CA LYS A 90 13.69 14.33 -5.25
C LYS A 90 13.30 15.78 -5.52
N HIS A 91 13.51 16.65 -4.53
CA HIS A 91 13.50 18.09 -4.77
C HIS A 91 14.67 18.47 -5.69
N ALA A 92 14.38 19.11 -6.83
CA ALA A 92 15.38 19.52 -7.84
C ALA A 92 16.49 20.46 -7.34
N VAL A 93 16.33 21.04 -6.13
CA VAL A 93 17.24 22.06 -5.58
C VAL A 93 18.16 21.51 -4.48
N PHE A 94 17.78 20.46 -3.75
CA PHE A 94 18.50 20.05 -2.53
C PHE A 94 18.86 18.57 -2.41
N ASP A 95 18.53 17.73 -3.41
CA ASP A 95 18.86 16.29 -3.44
C ASP A 95 18.46 15.49 -2.18
N ARG A 96 17.61 16.06 -1.30
CA ARG A 96 17.09 15.40 -0.10
C ARG A 96 15.73 14.78 -0.41
N ARG A 97 15.54 13.56 0.10
CA ARG A 97 14.23 12.91 0.17
C ARG A 97 13.36 13.64 1.18
N PHE A 98 12.06 13.68 0.91
CA PHE A 98 11.11 14.10 1.93
C PHE A 98 11.05 13.03 3.00
N THR A 99 11.45 13.38 4.22
CA THR A 99 11.23 12.54 5.42
C THR A 99 9.75 12.33 5.69
N GLU A 100 8.86 13.02 4.98
CA GLU A 100 7.42 13.00 5.22
C GLU A 100 6.73 11.76 4.62
N PHE A 101 7.37 11.09 3.67
CA PHE A 101 6.85 9.90 2.98
C PHE A 101 7.43 8.59 3.53
N GLY A 102 8.52 8.66 4.29
CA GLY A 102 9.31 7.49 4.69
C GLY A 102 9.85 6.70 3.49
N GLY A 103 10.08 5.42 3.70
CA GLY A 103 10.54 4.49 2.68
C GLY A 103 12.07 4.35 2.64
N VAL A 104 12.53 3.14 2.33
CA VAL A 104 13.95 2.77 2.22
C VAL A 104 14.24 2.39 0.78
N ILE A 105 15.40 2.79 0.23
CA ILE A 105 15.81 2.27 -1.09
C ILE A 105 16.35 0.86 -0.95
N GLY A 106 15.78 -0.06 -1.74
CA GLY A 106 16.34 -1.38 -1.86
C GLY A 106 17.71 -1.34 -2.53
N ARG A 107 18.72 -1.92 -1.88
CA ARG A 107 20.10 -1.97 -2.39
C ARG A 107 20.22 -2.73 -3.72
N ALA A 108 19.41 -3.77 -3.91
CA ALA A 108 19.46 -4.63 -5.09
C ALA A 108 18.51 -4.18 -6.22
N HIS A 109 17.27 -3.80 -5.90
CA HIS A 109 16.25 -3.45 -6.90
C HIS A 109 16.14 -1.94 -7.18
N GLY A 110 16.81 -1.08 -6.40
CA GLY A 110 16.85 0.38 -6.61
C GLY A 110 15.55 1.15 -6.32
N GLY A 111 14.41 0.47 -6.21
CA GLY A 111 13.11 1.05 -5.94
C GLY A 111 12.83 1.32 -4.45
N LEU A 112 11.64 1.86 -4.17
CA LEU A 112 11.18 2.13 -2.81
C LEU A 112 10.69 0.85 -2.12
N LEU A 113 11.15 0.64 -0.89
CA LEU A 113 10.58 -0.29 0.07
C LEU A 113 9.77 0.51 1.09
N PRO A 114 8.46 0.32 1.21
CA PRO A 114 7.63 1.13 2.08
C PRO A 114 7.98 0.92 3.56
N THR A 115 7.75 1.96 4.33
CA THR A 115 7.86 1.94 5.81
C THR A 115 6.48 2.13 6.43
N ALA A 116 6.39 1.93 7.74
CA ALA A 116 5.19 2.30 8.48
C ALA A 116 4.86 3.80 8.35
N GLU A 117 5.86 4.64 8.13
CA GLU A 117 5.69 6.05 7.81
C GLU A 117 5.07 6.29 6.42
N THR A 118 5.41 5.47 5.42
CA THR A 118 4.77 5.51 4.09
C THR A 118 3.28 5.16 4.18
N ALA A 119 2.94 4.12 4.95
CA ALA A 119 1.55 3.79 5.23
C ALA A 119 0.82 4.93 5.96
N ARG A 120 1.46 5.55 6.96
CA ARG A 120 0.91 6.70 7.68
C ARG A 120 0.68 7.88 6.75
N PHE A 121 1.63 8.20 5.89
CA PHE A 121 1.50 9.29 4.91
C PHE A 121 0.29 9.06 4.02
N LEU A 122 0.12 7.85 3.50
CA LEU A 122 -1.00 7.47 2.65
C LEU A 122 -2.36 7.70 3.34
N LEU A 123 -2.51 7.21 4.57
CA LEU A 123 -3.79 7.27 5.29
C LEU A 123 -4.06 8.60 6.01
N ALA A 124 -3.04 9.21 6.60
CA ALA A 124 -3.20 10.35 7.50
C ALA A 124 -2.74 11.68 6.89
N GLY A 125 -1.90 11.66 5.84
CA GLY A 125 -1.31 12.86 5.24
C GLY A 125 -0.69 13.78 6.30
N GLY A 126 -0.96 15.09 6.17
CA GLY A 126 -0.52 16.11 7.14
C GLY A 126 -1.40 16.23 8.40
N HIS A 127 -2.52 15.52 8.50
CA HIS A 127 -3.45 15.73 9.61
C HIS A 127 -2.93 15.09 10.91
N ILE A 128 -2.50 15.93 11.87
CA ILE A 128 -1.84 15.46 13.09
C ILE A 128 -2.69 14.48 13.92
N GLY A 129 -3.99 14.74 14.09
CA GLY A 129 -4.90 13.82 14.80
C GLY A 129 -4.95 12.42 14.20
N LYS A 130 -5.09 12.31 12.87
CA LYS A 130 -5.03 11.04 12.14
C LYS A 130 -3.66 10.36 12.25
N ARG A 131 -2.57 11.13 12.23
CA ARG A 131 -1.19 10.61 12.41
C ARG A 131 -0.98 9.99 13.79
N VAL A 132 -1.56 10.59 14.84
CA VAL A 132 -1.55 10.03 16.20
C VAL A 132 -2.41 8.77 16.27
N ALA A 133 -3.64 8.80 15.75
CA ALA A 133 -4.53 7.66 15.75
C ALA A 133 -3.96 6.44 14.98
N PHE A 134 -3.21 6.70 13.90
CA PHE A 134 -2.55 5.66 13.11
C PHE A 134 -1.58 4.80 13.93
N GLN A 135 -0.95 5.34 14.98
CA GLN A 135 0.02 4.58 15.78
C GLN A 135 -0.55 3.27 16.33
N GLN A 136 -1.83 3.26 16.72
CA GLN A 136 -2.49 2.06 17.25
C GLN A 136 -2.67 0.98 16.19
N ARG A 137 -2.84 1.37 14.92
CA ARG A 137 -3.07 0.45 13.79
C ARG A 137 -1.85 -0.44 13.51
N LEU A 138 -0.65 0.10 13.66
CA LEU A 138 0.61 -0.63 13.50
C LEU A 138 1.28 -1.02 14.84
N SER A 139 0.55 -0.96 15.94
CA SER A 139 0.99 -1.53 17.21
C SER A 139 0.95 -3.08 17.17
N PRO A 140 1.60 -3.79 18.10
CA PRO A 140 1.47 -5.25 18.21
C PRO A 140 0.03 -5.75 18.34
N SER A 141 -0.87 -4.91 18.88
CA SER A 141 -2.30 -5.21 19.03
C SER A 141 -3.13 -4.91 17.77
N GLY A 142 -2.55 -4.22 16.79
CA GLY A 142 -3.17 -3.86 15.51
C GLY A 142 -3.54 -5.09 14.69
N ALA A 143 -4.60 -4.99 13.89
CA ALA A 143 -5.20 -6.15 13.22
C ALA A 143 -4.19 -6.89 12.30
N LEU A 144 -3.40 -6.16 11.52
CA LEU A 144 -2.45 -6.73 10.57
C LEU A 144 -1.28 -7.45 11.25
N LEU A 145 -0.73 -6.89 12.34
CA LEU A 145 0.36 -7.52 13.10
C LEU A 145 -0.17 -8.72 13.90
N ARG A 146 -1.30 -8.57 14.58
CA ARG A 146 -1.93 -9.65 15.35
C ARG A 146 -2.30 -10.86 14.48
N ARG A 147 -2.74 -10.62 13.25
CA ARG A 147 -3.04 -11.67 12.26
C ARG A 147 -1.79 -12.21 11.54
N GLY A 148 -0.61 -11.66 11.80
CA GLY A 148 0.63 -12.09 11.16
C GLY A 148 0.67 -11.84 9.65
N LEU A 149 0.00 -10.78 9.16
CA LEU A 149 -0.03 -10.43 7.73
C LEU A 149 1.11 -9.50 7.33
N ILE A 150 1.58 -8.69 8.27
CA ILE A 150 2.76 -7.83 8.10
C ILE A 150 3.70 -7.99 9.29
N ARG A 151 4.94 -7.57 9.08
CA ARG A 151 5.92 -7.34 10.14
C ARG A 151 6.57 -5.96 9.98
N LEU A 152 7.03 -5.41 11.10
CA LEU A 152 7.84 -4.21 11.13
C LEU A 152 9.31 -4.60 11.30
N ASP A 153 10.13 -4.24 10.32
CA ASP A 153 11.56 -4.51 10.29
C ASP A 153 12.33 -3.23 10.64
N HIS A 154 12.75 -3.14 11.91
CA HIS A 154 13.51 -2.01 12.44
C HIS A 154 14.97 -2.10 12.02
N GLN A 155 15.40 -1.15 11.19
CA GLN A 155 16.77 -1.11 10.68
C GLN A 155 17.76 -0.48 11.67
N SER A 156 17.27 0.33 12.61
CA SER A 156 18.05 1.00 13.65
C SER A 156 17.22 1.13 14.94
N PRO A 157 17.80 0.85 16.13
CA PRO A 157 17.09 0.97 17.40
C PRO A 157 16.85 2.43 17.83
N ASP A 158 17.61 3.39 17.30
CA ASP A 158 17.54 4.81 17.69
C ASP A 158 16.60 5.64 16.80
N GLU A 159 15.86 4.99 15.92
CA GLU A 159 14.90 5.64 15.01
C GLU A 159 13.46 5.60 15.56
N PRO A 160 12.61 6.56 15.14
CA PRO A 160 11.19 6.49 15.43
C PRO A 160 10.58 5.14 15.04
N PRO A 161 9.64 4.57 15.83
CA PRO A 161 9.08 3.24 15.55
C PRO A 161 8.49 3.07 14.13
N LEU A 162 7.93 4.14 13.55
CA LEU A 162 7.34 4.11 12.22
C LEU A 162 8.37 4.19 11.07
N SER A 163 9.65 4.41 11.38
CA SER A 163 10.75 4.30 10.40
C SER A 163 11.02 2.85 10.00
N ALA A 164 10.47 1.88 10.73
CA ALA A 164 10.56 0.47 10.38
C ALA A 164 10.02 0.18 8.98
N ARG A 165 10.74 -0.68 8.25
CA ARG A 165 10.26 -1.22 6.97
C ARG A 165 8.99 -2.01 7.21
N LEU A 166 8.02 -1.77 6.34
CA LEU A 166 6.73 -2.43 6.38
C LEU A 166 6.79 -3.62 5.41
N VAL A 167 6.76 -4.84 5.94
CA VAL A 167 7.05 -6.04 5.14
C VAL A 167 5.91 -7.04 5.21
N ALA A 168 5.43 -7.48 4.04
CA ALA A 168 4.48 -8.59 3.92
C ALA A 168 5.09 -9.88 4.50
N THR A 169 4.30 -10.66 5.25
CA THR A 169 4.70 -12.00 5.68
C THR A 169 4.56 -13.01 4.55
N GLU A 170 5.06 -14.22 4.76
CA GLU A 170 4.89 -15.31 3.79
C GLU A 170 3.42 -15.62 3.51
N THR A 171 2.54 -15.57 4.51
CA THR A 171 1.10 -15.75 4.33
C THR A 171 0.53 -14.74 3.33
N THR A 172 0.88 -13.47 3.48
CA THR A 172 0.42 -12.40 2.58
C THR A 172 1.04 -12.52 1.20
N LEU A 173 2.34 -12.83 1.09
CA LEU A 173 3.00 -13.02 -0.20
C LEU A 173 2.45 -14.24 -0.95
N ASN A 174 2.22 -15.36 -0.27
CA ASN A 174 1.64 -16.56 -0.88
C ASN A 174 0.24 -16.26 -1.44
N ALA A 175 -0.59 -15.53 -0.70
CA ALA A 175 -1.90 -15.11 -1.19
C ALA A 175 -1.81 -14.18 -2.41
N ALA A 176 -0.92 -13.19 -2.37
CA ALA A 176 -0.73 -12.21 -3.45
C ALA A 176 -0.17 -12.83 -4.74
N LEU A 177 0.65 -13.88 -4.62
CA LEU A 177 1.32 -14.56 -5.73
C LEU A 177 0.57 -15.82 -6.20
N SER A 178 -0.58 -16.13 -5.62
CA SER A 178 -1.42 -17.26 -6.03
C SER A 178 -2.31 -16.89 -7.20
N LEU A 179 -2.30 -17.73 -8.24
CA LEU A 179 -3.28 -17.65 -9.31
C LEU A 179 -4.54 -18.42 -8.90
N PRO A 180 -5.75 -17.92 -9.21
CA PRO A 180 -6.98 -18.65 -9.03
C PRO A 180 -6.94 -19.91 -9.90
N PRO A 181 -7.60 -21.01 -9.47
CA PRO A 181 -7.66 -22.23 -10.26
C PRO A 181 -8.28 -21.93 -11.62
N THR A 182 -7.64 -22.40 -12.70
CA THR A 182 -8.20 -22.34 -14.05
C THR A 182 -9.39 -23.30 -14.10
N THR A 183 -10.54 -22.81 -14.54
CA THR A 183 -11.77 -23.62 -14.66
C THR A 183 -11.72 -24.49 -15.91
#